data_AF-A0A7J6Q2T8-F1
#
_entry.id   AF-A0A7J6Q2T8-F1
#
_cell.length_a   1.000
_cell.length_b   1.000
_cell.length_c   1.000
_cell.angle_alpha   90.00
_cell.angle_beta   90.00
_cell.angle_gamma   90.00
#
_symmetry.space_group_name_H-M   'P 1'
#
loop_
_entity.id
_entity.type
_entity.pdbx_description
1 polymer ?
#
loop_
_entity_poly.entity_id
_entity_poly.type
_entity_poly.pdbx_seq_one_letter_code
_entity_poly.pdbx_strand_id
1 'polypeptide(L)'
;VLIYAGDVDYICNWIGNKHWALNLEWEGQEQFNKQDDLDIKNSSGKSVAKVRSVTLDNGGQFTFMQIKEAGHMVPMDQPAVALHMLNDFLDNKLPSHHLSPPEHISLEASEQFEASEQYVLV
;
A
#
# COMPACT_ATOMS: atom_id res chain seq x y z
N VAL A 1 -2.31 2.20 12.84
CA VAL A 1 -1.62 0.94 12.49
C VAL A 1 -1.89 0.60 11.04
N LEU A 2 -0.87 0.18 10.29
CA LEU A 2 -0.95 -0.21 8.89
C LEU A 2 -0.45 -1.65 8.73
N ILE A 3 -1.22 -2.47 8.01
CA ILE A 3 -0.79 -3.77 7.48
C ILE A 3 -0.82 -3.67 5.97
N TYR A 4 0.23 -4.11 5.31
CA TYR A 4 0.28 -4.18 3.85
C TYR A 4 0.87 -5.52 3.40
N ALA A 5 0.40 -6.02 2.26
CA ALA A 5 0.89 -7.26 1.65
C ALA A 5 0.84 -7.16 0.14
N GLY A 6 1.87 -7.68 -0.53
CA GLY A 6 1.88 -7.86 -1.97
C GLY A 6 0.95 -8.99 -2.40
N ASP A 7 0.25 -8.80 -3.52
CA ASP A 7 -0.76 -9.76 -3.98
C ASP A 7 -0.22 -11.01 -4.69
N VAL A 8 1.08 -11.01 -5.04
CA VAL A 8 1.79 -12.17 -5.62
C VAL A 8 2.75 -12.84 -4.64
N ASP A 9 2.76 -12.46 -3.36
CA ASP A 9 3.50 -13.19 -2.32
C ASP A 9 2.77 -14.50 -1.95
N TYR A 10 3.49 -15.61 -1.99
CA TYR A 10 3.00 -16.91 -1.54
C TYR A 10 3.17 -17.13 -0.03
N ILE A 11 4.31 -16.74 0.54
CA ILE A 11 4.70 -17.08 1.91
C ILE A 11 3.85 -16.31 2.92
N CYS A 12 3.76 -14.99 2.75
CA CYS A 12 2.95 -14.10 3.59
C CYS A 12 1.80 -13.48 2.80
N ASN A 13 1.01 -14.34 2.15
CA ASN A 13 0.00 -13.93 1.19
C ASN A 13 -1.03 -12.93 1.76
N TRP A 14 -1.51 -12.05 0.88
CA TRP A 14 -2.48 -11.02 1.22
C TRP A 14 -3.82 -11.59 1.72
N ILE A 15 -4.23 -12.77 1.25
CA ILE A 15 -5.50 -13.43 1.63
C ILE A 15 -5.46 -13.77 3.13
N GLY A 16 -4.42 -14.46 3.59
CA GLY A 16 -4.22 -14.83 4.98
C GLY A 16 -4.12 -13.61 5.89
N ASN A 17 -3.34 -12.61 5.50
CA ASN A 17 -3.23 -11.36 6.24
C ASN A 17 -4.57 -10.62 6.31
N LYS A 18 -5.37 -10.60 5.23
CA LYS A 18 -6.71 -10.00 5.21
C LYS A 18 -7.67 -10.74 6.14
N HIS A 19 -7.69 -12.08 6.08
CA HIS A 19 -8.52 -12.89 6.96
C HIS A 19 -8.15 -12.66 8.42
N TRP A 20 -6.86 -12.61 8.74
CA TRP A 20 -6.42 -12.27 10.09
C TRP A 20 -6.88 -10.86 10.49
N ALA A 21 -6.71 -9.84 9.64
CA ALA A 21 -7.14 -8.48 9.93
C ALA A 21 -8.65 -8.32 10.17
N LEU A 22 -9.49 -9.10 9.48
CA LEU A 22 -10.96 -9.10 9.66
C LEU A 22 -11.41 -9.83 10.94
N ASN A 23 -10.61 -10.81 11.40
CA ASN A 23 -10.92 -11.62 12.59
C ASN A 23 -10.16 -11.18 13.84
N LEU A 24 -9.26 -10.20 13.74
CA LEU A 24 -8.60 -9.60 14.90
C LEU A 24 -9.67 -9.06 15.85
N GLU A 25 -9.60 -9.44 17.12
CA GLU A 25 -10.50 -8.94 18.16
C GLU A 25 -9.96 -7.62 18.71
N TRP A 26 -10.70 -6.53 18.49
CA TRP A 26 -10.39 -5.19 18.99
C TRP A 26 -11.63 -4.30 18.90
N GLU A 27 -11.59 -3.15 19.58
CA GLU A 27 -12.73 -2.21 19.70
C GLU A 27 -13.31 -1.75 18.34
N GLY A 28 -12.47 -1.64 17.31
CA GLY A 28 -12.87 -1.17 15.98
C GLY A 28 -13.21 -2.26 14.96
N GLN A 29 -13.26 -3.53 15.37
CA GLN A 29 -13.44 -4.67 14.45
C GLN A 29 -14.72 -4.56 13.62
N GLU A 30 -15.85 -4.27 14.27
CA GLU A 30 -17.15 -4.20 13.59
C GLU A 30 -17.17 -3.08 12.55
N GLN A 31 -16.63 -1.91 12.91
CA GLN A 31 -16.55 -0.74 12.04
C GLN A 31 -15.61 -1.00 10.86
N PHE A 32 -14.48 -1.67 11.08
CA PHE A 32 -13.56 -2.09 10.02
C PHE A 32 -14.20 -3.10 9.07
N ASN A 33 -14.94 -4.09 9.59
CA ASN A 33 -15.59 -5.12 8.79
C ASN A 33 -16.74 -4.56 7.93
N LYS A 34 -17.38 -3.46 8.36
CA LYS A 34 -18.39 -2.73 7.59
C LYS A 34 -17.85 -1.90 6.42
N GLN A 35 -16.55 -1.62 6.39
CA GLN A 35 -15.95 -0.86 5.29
C GLN A 35 -15.92 -1.68 3.99
N ASP A 36 -15.75 -1.00 2.86
CA ASP A 36 -15.47 -1.64 1.58
C ASP A 36 -13.96 -1.68 1.30
N ASP A 37 -13.57 -2.57 0.38
CA ASP A 37 -12.21 -2.56 -0.16
C ASP A 37 -12.20 -1.62 -1.39
N LEU A 38 -11.55 -0.47 -1.24
CA LEU A 38 -11.50 0.59 -2.26
C LEU A 38 -10.23 0.47 -3.12
N ASP A 39 -10.36 0.66 -4.42
CA ASP A 39 -9.21 0.73 -5.33
C ASP A 39 -8.46 2.05 -5.17
N ILE A 40 -7.14 1.97 -5.01
CA ILE A 40 -6.22 3.09 -5.19
C ILE A 40 -5.73 3.07 -6.62
N LYS A 41 -5.83 4.20 -7.31
CA LYS A 41 -5.44 4.35 -8.70
C LYS A 41 -4.25 5.28 -8.84
N ASN A 42 -3.39 4.99 -9.81
CA ASN A 42 -2.33 5.90 -10.23
C ASN A 42 -2.86 6.95 -11.22
N SER A 43 -1.98 7.86 -11.66
CA SER A 43 -2.32 8.93 -12.61
C SER A 43 -2.85 8.46 -13.96
N SER A 44 -2.58 7.21 -14.37
CA SER A 44 -3.15 6.62 -15.59
C SER A 44 -4.51 5.94 -15.37
N GLY A 45 -5.02 5.96 -14.14
CA GLY A 45 -6.28 5.30 -13.76
C GLY A 45 -6.15 3.80 -13.52
N LYS A 46 -4.95 3.22 -13.61
CA LYS A 46 -4.70 1.80 -13.27
C LYS A 46 -4.81 1.63 -11.76
N SER A 47 -5.57 0.63 -11.32
CA SER A 47 -5.59 0.26 -9.90
C SER A 47 -4.28 -0.44 -9.53
N VAL A 48 -3.63 0.08 -8.50
CA VAL A 48 -2.29 -0.33 -8.01
C VAL A 48 -2.34 -0.92 -6.59
N ALA A 49 -3.43 -0.69 -5.86
CA ALA A 49 -3.66 -1.26 -4.56
C ALA A 49 -5.17 -1.31 -4.26
N LYS A 50 -5.54 -2.13 -3.28
CA LYS A 50 -6.83 -2.04 -2.59
C LYS A 50 -6.60 -1.68 -1.14
N VAL A 51 -7.43 -0.79 -0.61
CA VAL A 51 -7.35 -0.35 0.78
C VAL A 51 -8.68 -0.58 1.49
N ARG A 52 -8.58 -1.01 2.74
CA ARG A 52 -9.66 -0.94 3.73
C ARG A 52 -9.13 -0.19 4.92
N SER A 53 -9.83 0.83 5.38
CA SER A 53 -9.38 1.63 6.53
C SER A 53 -10.57 2.06 7.38
N VAL A 54 -10.34 2.16 8.68
CA VAL A 54 -11.27 2.76 9.63
C VAL A 54 -10.51 3.73 10.54
N THR A 55 -11.16 4.86 10.85
CA THR A 55 -10.74 5.79 11.90
C THR A 55 -11.83 5.80 12.97
N LEU A 56 -11.45 5.57 14.22
CA LEU A 56 -12.33 5.58 15.38
C LEU A 56 -12.43 6.98 15.99
N ASP A 57 -13.46 7.22 16.79
CA ASP A 57 -13.71 8.51 17.45
C ASP A 57 -12.58 8.92 18.42
N ASN A 58 -11.83 7.95 18.94
CA ASN A 58 -10.66 8.18 19.78
C ASN A 58 -9.37 8.52 18.99
N GLY A 59 -9.47 8.68 17.66
CA GLY A 59 -8.36 8.95 16.76
C GLY A 59 -7.55 7.71 16.37
N GLY A 60 -7.92 6.52 16.85
CA GLY A 60 -7.29 5.26 16.45
C GLY A 60 -7.59 4.93 14.99
N GLN A 61 -6.56 4.66 14.20
CA GLN A 61 -6.70 4.26 12.80
C GLN A 61 -6.14 2.86 12.55
N PHE A 62 -6.89 2.06 11.80
CA PHE A 62 -6.45 0.75 11.31
C PHE A 62 -6.68 0.61 9.82
N THR A 63 -5.61 0.29 9.09
CA THR A 63 -5.62 0.22 7.63
C THR A 63 -4.99 -1.10 7.16
N PHE A 64 -5.65 -1.77 6.22
CA PHE A 64 -5.11 -2.89 5.48
C PHE A 64 -4.97 -2.52 4.00
N MET A 65 -3.80 -2.78 3.42
CA MET A 65 -3.52 -2.55 2.01
C MET A 65 -3.06 -3.82 1.30
N GLN A 66 -3.74 -4.17 0.22
CA GLN A 66 -3.28 -5.14 -0.75
C GLN A 66 -2.59 -4.39 -1.89
N ILE A 67 -1.30 -4.61 -2.09
CA ILE A 67 -0.53 -3.96 -3.15
C ILE A 67 -0.48 -4.88 -4.37
N LYS A 68 -0.90 -4.37 -5.53
CA LYS A 68 -0.99 -5.17 -6.76
C LYS A 68 0.37 -5.33 -7.42
N GLU A 69 0.58 -6.47 -8.07
CA GLU A 69 1.80 -6.79 -8.82
C GLU A 69 3.05 -6.65 -7.93
N ALA A 70 2.93 -7.04 -6.66
CA ALA A 70 4.01 -7.01 -5.67
C ALA A 70 4.11 -8.34 -4.92
N GLY A 71 5.34 -8.82 -4.73
CA GLY A 71 5.65 -10.03 -3.97
C GLY A 71 5.95 -9.72 -2.51
N HIS A 72 6.84 -10.53 -1.93
CA HIS A 72 7.21 -10.44 -0.52
C HIS A 72 7.84 -9.08 -0.16
N MET A 73 8.64 -8.55 -1.08
CA MET A 73 9.35 -7.29 -0.91
C MET A 73 8.65 -6.17 -1.67
N VAL A 74 7.50 -5.72 -1.15
CA VAL A 74 6.67 -4.68 -1.79
C VAL A 74 7.46 -3.46 -2.27
N PRO A 75 8.41 -2.87 -1.49
CA PRO A 75 9.18 -1.71 -1.97
C PRO A 75 10.13 -2.02 -3.14
N MET A 76 10.51 -3.28 -3.35
CA MET A 76 11.32 -3.71 -4.48
C MET A 76 10.49 -3.80 -5.76
N ASP A 77 9.29 -4.40 -5.67
CA ASP A 77 8.43 -4.63 -6.83
C ASP A 77 7.60 -3.40 -7.23
N GLN A 78 7.16 -2.61 -6.24
CA GLN A 78 6.31 -1.42 -6.41
C GLN A 78 6.85 -0.21 -5.61
N PRO A 79 8.05 0.32 -5.93
CA PRO A 79 8.71 1.36 -5.13
C PRO A 79 7.91 2.66 -5.04
N ALA A 80 7.29 3.10 -6.14
CA ALA A 80 6.49 4.33 -6.15
C ALA A 80 5.24 4.20 -5.25
N VAL A 81 4.57 3.05 -5.29
CA VAL A 81 3.41 2.77 -4.44
C VAL A 81 3.82 2.66 -2.98
N ALA A 82 4.95 1.99 -2.70
CA ALA A 82 5.47 1.82 -1.35
C ALA A 82 5.89 3.15 -0.71
N LEU A 83 6.56 4.03 -1.46
CA LEU A 83 6.96 5.34 -0.98
C LEU A 83 5.74 6.21 -0.65
N HIS A 84 4.74 6.23 -1.54
CA HIS A 84 3.50 6.98 -1.31
C HIS A 84 2.75 6.45 -0.08
N MET A 85 2.57 5.13 0.01
CA MET A 85 1.96 4.47 1.17
C MET A 85 2.67 4.85 2.48
N LEU A 86 4.00 4.84 2.49
CA LEU A 86 4.79 5.17 3.67
C LEU A 86 4.66 6.65 4.05
N ASN A 87 4.75 7.56 3.08
CA ASN A 87 4.57 8.99 3.32
C ASN A 87 3.17 9.30 3.88
N ASP A 88 2.12 8.72 3.29
CA ASP A 88 0.76 8.90 3.79
C ASP A 88 0.57 8.33 5.19
N PHE A 89 1.21 7.20 5.50
CA PHE A 89 1.18 6.61 6.83
C PHE A 89 1.82 7.54 7.86
N LEU A 90 3.01 8.07 7.56
CA LEU A 90 3.75 8.97 8.46
C LEU A 90 3.04 10.31 8.67
N ASP A 91 2.38 10.82 7.63
CA ASP A 91 1.62 12.07 7.68
C ASP A 91 0.20 11.93 8.24
N ASN A 92 -0.23 10.71 8.61
CA ASN A 92 -1.61 10.38 9.01
C ASN A 92 -2.68 10.74 7.94
N LYS A 93 -2.35 10.51 6.66
CA LYS A 93 -3.21 10.81 5.49
C LYS A 93 -3.92 9.58 4.91
N LEU A 94 -3.72 8.39 5.46
CA LEU A 94 -4.40 7.18 4.99
C LEU A 94 -5.91 7.18 5.37
N PRO A 95 -6.79 6.58 4.53
CA PRO A 95 -6.53 6.12 3.17
C PRO A 95 -6.55 7.28 2.16
N SER A 96 -5.53 7.40 1.33
CA SER A 96 -5.51 8.36 0.21
C SER A 96 -6.19 7.75 -1.01
N HIS A 97 -7.12 8.47 -1.65
CA HIS A 97 -7.90 7.94 -2.78
C HIS A 97 -7.16 7.96 -4.13
N HIS A 98 -5.95 8.51 -4.18
CA HIS A 98 -5.17 8.68 -5.40
C HIS A 98 -3.69 8.59 -5.07
N LEU A 99 -2.90 7.89 -5.90
CA LEU A 99 -1.47 8.06 -5.89
C LEU A 99 -1.16 9.37 -6.62
N SER A 100 -0.85 10.43 -5.88
CA SER A 100 -0.22 11.60 -6.48
C SER A 100 1.25 11.29 -6.74
N PRO A 101 1.83 11.76 -7.85
CA PRO A 101 3.28 11.74 -7.98
C PRO A 101 3.90 12.48 -6.79
N PRO A 102 5.02 12.00 -6.23
CA PRO A 102 5.70 12.71 -5.17
C PRO A 102 6.07 14.11 -5.67
N GLU A 103 5.53 15.15 -5.04
CA GLU A 103 6.02 16.51 -5.22
C GLU A 103 7.46 16.53 -4.70
N HIS A 104 8.43 16.61 -5.62
CA HIS A 104 9.86 16.70 -5.41
C HIS A 104 10.59 15.41 -4.97
N ILE A 105 10.81 14.51 -5.92
CA ILE A 105 12.06 13.74 -5.92
C ILE A 105 13.09 14.56 -6.72
N SER A 106 14.14 15.04 -6.05
CA SER A 106 15.30 15.64 -6.71
C SER A 106 15.86 14.67 -7.74
N LEU A 107 16.18 15.20 -8.93
CA LEU A 107 16.55 14.52 -10.19
C LEU A 107 17.63 13.42 -10.13
N GLU A 108 18.22 13.13 -8.97
CA GLU A 108 19.26 12.11 -8.80
C GLU A 108 18.68 10.68 -8.74
N ALA A 109 17.45 10.47 -8.28
CA ALA A 109 16.89 9.12 -8.15
C ALA A 109 16.34 8.55 -9.48
N SER A 110 15.99 9.41 -10.45
CA SER A 110 15.53 8.97 -11.77
C SER A 110 16.66 8.39 -12.62
N GLU A 111 17.89 8.88 -12.45
CA GLU A 111 19.06 8.36 -13.19
C GLU A 111 19.47 6.96 -12.69
N GLN A 112 19.24 6.66 -11.41
CA GLN A 112 19.49 5.32 -10.86
C GLN A 112 18.47 4.27 -11.33
N PHE A 113 17.24 4.69 -11.65
CA PHE A 113 16.21 3.78 -12.15
C PHE A 113 16.49 3.36 -13.61
N GLU A 114 16.82 4.31 -14.50
CA GLU A 114 17.22 4.00 -15.88
C GLU A 114 18.54 3.20 -15.96
N ALA A 115 19.49 3.45 -15.05
CA ALA A 115 20.76 2.72 -15.04
C ALA A 115 20.60 1.23 -14.69
N SER A 116 19.53 0.84 -14.00
CA SER A 116 19.28 -0.55 -13.59
C SER A 116 18.58 -1.41 -14.65
N GLU A 117 17.88 -0.80 -15.63
CA GLU A 117 17.32 -1.53 -16.78
C GLU A 117 18.37 -1.79 -17.88
N GLN A 118 19.53 -1.13 -17.84
CA GLN A 118 20.63 -1.38 -18.79
C GLN A 118 21.61 -2.50 -18.40
N TYR A 119 21.49 -3.11 -17.21
CA TYR A 119 22.44 -4.12 -16.72
C TYR A 119 21.83 -5.51 -16.48
N VAL A 120 20.80 -5.89 -17.23
CA VAL A 120 20.34 -7.30 -17.34
C VAL A 120 20.33 -7.75 -18.80
N LEU A 121 21.49 -7.66 -19.45
CA LEU A 121 21.84 -8.43 -20.64
C LEU A 121 23.36 -8.62 -20.70
N VAL A 122 23.88 -9.57 -19.88
CA VAL A 122 24.99 -10.47 -20.23
C VAL A 122 24.79 -11.79 -19.50
#